data_AF-A0A963X4K5-F1
#
_entry.id   AF-A0A963X4K5-F1
#
_cell.length_a   1.000
_cell.length_b   1.000
_cell.length_c   1.000
_cell.angle_alpha   90.00
_cell.angle_beta   90.00
_cell.angle_gamma   90.00
#
_symmetry.space_group_name_H-M   'P 1'
#
loop_
_entity.id
_entity.type
_entity.pdbx_description
1 polymer ?
#
loop_
_entity_poly.entity_id
_entity_poly.type
_entity_poly.pdbx_seq_one_letter_code
_entity_poly.pdbx_strand_id
1 'polypeptide(L)'
;MADGTANMTAAEAAPGATTVAAERLRSFLERVERLEEEKSTIAGDIKEVFAEAKGEGYDTKTLRKIIRLRKMDKAKREEEDALLDLYLSALGGV
;
A
#
# COMPACT_ATOMS: atom_id res chain seq x y z
N MET A 1 15.64 -55.86 26.61
CA MET A 1 14.55 -55.38 25.73
C MET A 1 13.79 -54.30 26.48
N ALA A 2 13.54 -53.16 25.83
CA ALA A 2 12.61 -52.07 26.15
C ALA A 2 12.86 -51.33 27.49
N ASP A 3 12.83 -50.00 27.62
CA ASP A 3 12.67 -48.83 26.74
C ASP A 3 12.93 -47.64 27.71
N GLY A 4 13.71 -46.60 27.45
CA GLY A 4 13.93 -45.97 26.16
C GLY A 4 13.22 -44.61 26.00
N THR A 5 12.69 -43.98 27.06
CA THR A 5 12.17 -42.60 26.95
C THR A 5 12.63 -41.71 28.11
N ALA A 6 13.90 -41.31 28.05
CA ALA A 6 14.37 -40.12 28.75
C ALA A 6 13.64 -38.91 28.18
N ASN A 7 12.89 -38.26 29.07
CA ASN A 7 12.23 -36.98 28.85
C ASN A 7 13.19 -36.01 28.15
N MET A 8 12.84 -35.66 26.91
CA MET A 8 13.60 -34.76 26.06
C MET A 8 13.51 -33.36 26.67
N THR A 9 14.51 -33.02 27.48
CA THR A 9 14.69 -31.70 28.08
C THR A 9 14.65 -30.66 26.96
N ALA A 10 13.77 -29.67 27.14
CA ALA A 10 13.66 -28.50 26.27
C ALA A 10 15.06 -27.98 25.96
N ALA A 11 15.40 -28.05 24.68
CA ALA A 11 16.69 -27.67 24.15
C ALA A 11 17.02 -26.23 24.58
N GLU A 12 18.11 -26.12 25.32
CA GLU A 12 18.82 -24.88 25.60
C GLU A 12 19.31 -24.32 24.25
N ALA A 13 18.46 -23.54 23.58
CA ALA A 13 18.83 -22.81 22.39
C ALA A 13 19.80 -21.69 22.81
N ALA A 14 21.04 -21.77 22.31
CA ALA A 14 22.13 -20.85 22.61
C ALA A 14 21.68 -19.37 22.64
N PRO A 15 21.90 -18.64 23.76
CA PRO A 15 21.43 -17.28 23.92
C PRO A 15 22.37 -16.33 23.17
N GLY A 16 21.88 -15.66 22.13
CA GLY A 16 22.58 -14.52 21.53
C GLY A 16 22.22 -14.22 20.08
N ALA A 17 22.17 -15.22 19.21
CA ALA A 17 21.88 -15.01 17.79
C ALA A 17 20.37 -14.99 17.50
N THR A 18 19.63 -15.93 18.10
CA THR A 18 18.17 -16.03 17.95
C THR A 18 17.45 -14.84 18.59
N THR A 19 18.01 -14.26 19.66
CA THR A 19 17.42 -13.13 20.39
C THR A 19 17.56 -11.83 19.62
N VAL A 20 18.75 -11.49 19.13
CA VAL A 20 18.98 -10.25 18.35
C VAL A 20 18.24 -10.29 17.01
N ALA A 21 18.21 -11.44 16.32
CA ALA A 21 17.44 -11.61 15.10
C ALA A 21 15.93 -11.49 15.36
N ALA A 22 15.42 -12.07 16.45
CA ALA A 22 14.02 -11.94 16.84
C ALA A 22 13.64 -10.50 17.25
N GLU A 23 14.51 -9.79 17.95
CA GLU A 23 14.31 -8.37 18.32
C GLU A 23 14.24 -7.47 17.08
N ARG A 24 15.13 -7.67 16.10
CA ARG A 24 15.06 -6.94 14.83
C ARG A 24 13.79 -7.25 14.06
N LEU A 25 13.36 -8.52 14.01
CA LEU A 25 12.10 -8.90 13.37
C LEU A 25 10.90 -8.22 14.04
N ARG A 26 10.81 -8.26 15.37
CA ARG A 26 9.75 -7.56 16.13
C ARG A 26 9.76 -6.06 15.83
N SER A 27 10.92 -5.42 15.82
CA SER A 27 11.03 -4.00 15.49
C SER A 27 10.52 -3.66 14.09
N PHE A 28 10.77 -4.53 13.08
CA PHE A 28 10.20 -4.32 11.75
C PHE A 28 8.68 -4.46 11.75
N LEU A 29 8.13 -5.46 12.44
CA LEU A 29 6.69 -5.69 12.52
C LEU A 29 5.97 -4.53 13.21
N GLU A 30 6.43 -4.14 14.39
CA GLU A 30 5.84 -3.02 15.16
C GLU A 30 5.83 -1.71 14.34
N ARG A 31 6.92 -1.45 13.60
CA ARG A 31 7.00 -0.27 12.72
C ARG A 31 6.01 -0.36 11.56
N VAL A 32 5.82 -1.53 10.96
CA VAL A 32 4.88 -1.73 9.85
C VAL A 32 3.44 -1.64 10.35
N GLU A 33 3.12 -2.24 11.50
CA GLU A 33 1.79 -2.17 12.11
C GLU A 33 1.38 -0.72 12.38
N ARG A 34 2.26 0.07 13.00
CA ARG A 34 2.02 1.50 13.20
C ARG A 34 1.79 2.25 11.88
N LEU A 35 2.58 1.96 10.85
CA LEU A 35 2.41 2.58 9.53
C LEU A 35 1.09 2.16 8.85
N GLU A 36 0.63 0.94 9.04
CA GLU A 36 -0.69 0.49 8.53
C GLU A 36 -1.85 1.16 9.28
N GLU A 37 -1.73 1.39 10.59
CA GLU A 37 -2.69 2.19 11.37
C GLU A 37 -2.76 3.65 10.88
N GLU A 38 -1.61 4.30 10.70
CA GLU A 38 -1.53 5.66 10.15
C GLU A 38 -2.15 5.72 8.75
N LYS A 39 -1.81 4.77 7.88
CA LYS A 39 -2.37 4.64 6.53
C LYS A 39 -3.88 4.44 6.55
N SER A 40 -4.41 3.65 7.49
CA SER A 40 -5.85 3.45 7.66
C SER A 40 -6.55 4.75 8.08
N THR A 41 -5.98 5.48 9.03
CA THR A 41 -6.48 6.80 9.47
C THR A 41 -6.54 7.77 8.30
N ILE A 42 -5.44 7.92 7.56
CA ILE A 42 -5.36 8.79 6.37
C ILE A 42 -6.36 8.35 5.30
N ALA A 43 -6.54 7.05 5.10
CA ALA A 43 -7.54 6.54 4.17
C ALA A 43 -8.98 6.84 4.61
N GLY A 44 -9.24 6.92 5.92
CA GLY A 44 -10.48 7.42 6.50
C GLY A 44 -10.70 8.89 6.14
N ASP A 45 -9.74 9.75 6.45
CA ASP A 45 -9.81 11.18 6.17
C ASP A 45 -10.07 11.47 4.67
N ILE A 46 -9.37 10.75 3.78
CA ILE A 46 -9.58 10.86 2.33
C ILE A 46 -11.02 10.49 1.94
N LYS A 47 -11.62 9.48 2.57
CA LYS A 47 -13.01 9.09 2.28
C LYS A 47 -13.99 10.17 2.74
N GLU A 48 -13.76 10.80 3.89
CA GLU A 48 -14.59 11.88 4.41
C GLU A 48 -14.58 13.09 3.46
N VAL A 49 -13.40 13.50 2.97
CA VAL A 49 -13.28 14.58 1.96
C VAL A 49 -14.04 14.25 0.68
N PHE A 50 -13.96 13.01 0.19
CA PHE A 50 -14.76 12.62 -0.98
C PHE A 50 -16.26 12.56 -0.68
N ALA A 51 -16.67 12.24 0.55
CA ALA A 51 -18.08 12.25 0.95
C ALA A 51 -18.62 13.67 1.02
N GLU A 52 -17.86 14.61 1.58
CA GLU A 52 -18.16 16.05 1.59
C GLU A 52 -18.31 16.58 0.15
N ALA A 53 -17.32 16.34 -0.71
CA ALA A 53 -17.39 16.75 -2.11
C ALA A 53 -18.63 16.18 -2.83
N LYS A 54 -19.02 14.95 -2.51
CA LYS A 54 -20.24 14.34 -3.06
C LYS A 54 -21.50 15.05 -2.54
N GLY A 55 -21.53 15.44 -1.26
CA GLY A 55 -22.62 16.20 -0.65
C GLY A 55 -22.79 17.59 -1.28
N GLU A 56 -21.69 18.21 -1.70
CA GLU A 56 -21.68 19.47 -2.45
C GLU A 56 -22.06 19.31 -3.94
N GLY A 57 -22.18 18.07 -4.43
CA GLY A 57 -22.61 17.76 -5.80
C GLY A 57 -21.47 17.48 -6.79
N TYR A 58 -20.22 17.35 -6.35
CA TYR A 58 -19.12 16.96 -7.23
C TYR A 58 -19.13 15.46 -7.57
N ASP A 59 -18.74 15.12 -8.80
CA ASP A 59 -18.49 13.73 -9.18
C ASP A 59 -17.13 13.24 -8.65
N THR A 60 -17.18 12.48 -7.56
CA THR A 60 -16.00 11.86 -6.93
C THR A 60 -15.20 10.97 -7.87
N LYS A 61 -15.80 10.37 -8.91
CA LYS A 61 -15.05 9.56 -9.89
C LYS A 61 -14.12 10.44 -10.72
N THR A 62 -14.63 11.55 -11.22
CA THR A 62 -13.85 12.54 -11.97
C THR A 62 -12.76 13.15 -11.09
N LEU A 63 -13.04 13.49 -9.83
CA LEU A 63 -12.02 13.99 -8.90
C LEU A 63 -10.87 12.99 -8.69
N ARG A 64 -11.17 11.70 -8.52
CA ARG A 64 -10.13 10.65 -8.43
C ARG A 64 -9.29 10.55 -9.70
N LYS A 65 -9.92 10.67 -10.88
CA LYS A 65 -9.20 10.70 -12.16
C LYS A 65 -8.25 11.89 -12.23
N ILE A 66 -8.70 13.08 -11.84
CA ILE A 66 -7.87 14.29 -11.80
C ILE A 66 -6.68 14.10 -10.87
N ILE A 67 -6.88 13.57 -9.65
CA ILE A 67 -5.76 13.31 -8.72
C ILE A 67 -4.77 12.31 -9.31
N ARG A 68 -5.23 11.24 -9.96
CA ARG A 68 -4.35 10.27 -10.63
C ARG A 68 -3.55 10.94 -11.74
N LEU A 69 -4.19 11.72 -12.60
CA LEU A 69 -3.52 12.48 -13.65
C LEU A 69 -2.47 13.40 -13.04
N ARG A 70 -2.81 14.16 -11.99
CA ARG A 70 -1.88 15.07 -11.29
C ARG A 70 -0.66 14.37 -10.67
N LYS A 71 -0.76 13.07 -10.35
CA LYS A 71 0.38 12.26 -9.87
C LYS A 71 1.27 11.73 -11.00
N MET A 72 0.77 11.68 -12.24
CA MET A 72 1.57 11.27 -13.39
C MET A 72 2.56 12.37 -13.77
N ASP A 73 3.75 11.93 -14.21
CA ASP A 73 4.77 12.81 -14.74
C ASP A 73 4.22 13.65 -15.91
N LYS A 74 4.55 14.94 -15.93
CA LYS A 74 3.97 15.88 -16.88
C LYS A 74 4.35 15.53 -18.32
N ALA A 75 5.60 15.15 -18.58
CA ALA A 75 6.07 14.81 -19.91
C ALA A 75 5.40 13.51 -20.41
N LYS A 76 5.27 12.50 -19.54
CA LYS A 76 4.53 11.28 -19.88
C LYS A 76 3.06 11.55 -20.20
N ARG A 77 2.41 12.46 -19.47
CA ARG A 77 1.03 12.83 -19.75
C ARG A 77 0.88 13.51 -21.11
N GLU A 78 1.76 14.46 -21.42
CA GLU A 78 1.75 15.16 -22.70
C GLU A 78 2.01 14.21 -23.89
N GLU A 79 2.89 13.22 -23.71
CA GLU A 79 3.14 12.17 -24.70
C GLU A 79 1.92 11.26 -24.92
N GLU A 80 1.30 10.78 -23.83
CA GLU A 80 0.08 9.97 -23.90
C GLU A 80 -1.08 10.73 -24.54
N ASP A 81 -1.27 12.01 -24.17
CA ASP A 81 -2.32 12.87 -24.73
C ASP A 81 -2.10 13.12 -26.24
N ALA A 82 -0.85 13.34 -26.68
CA ALA A 82 -0.51 13.51 -28.09
C ALA A 82 -0.76 12.22 -28.91
N LEU A 83 -0.43 11.05 -28.35
CA LEU A 83 -0.71 9.76 -28.98
C LEU A 83 -2.21 9.49 -29.06
N LEU A 84 -2.95 9.82 -28.00
CA LEU A 84 -4.41 9.68 -27.96
C LEU A 84 -5.07 10.54 -29.05
N ASP A 85 -4.66 11.80 -29.18
CA ASP A 85 -5.20 12.73 -30.18
C ASP A 85 -4.89 12.27 -31.61
N LEU A 86 -3.67 11.75 -31.85
CA LEU A 86 -3.30 11.14 -33.13
C LEU A 86 -4.21 9.96 -33.49
N TYR A 87 -4.52 9.09 -32.52
CA TYR A 87 -5.39 7.95 -32.77
C TYR A 87 -6.87 8.34 -32.92
N LEU A 88 -7.36 9.30 -32.14
CA LEU A 88 -8.73 9.80 -32.26
C LEU A 88 -8.95 10.52 -33.60
N SER A 89 -7.99 11.34 -34.04
CA SER A 89 -8.05 11.98 -35.36
C SER A 89 -8.03 10.97 -36.50
N ALA A 90 -7.22 9.91 -36.40
CA ALA A 90 -7.21 8.81 -37.38
C ALA A 90 -8.54 8.04 -37.45
N LEU A 91 -9.30 7.99 -36.35
CA LEU A 91 -10.63 7.36 -36.28
C LEU A 91 -11.77 8.32 -36.67
N GLY A 92 -11.46 9.56 -37.08
CA GLY A 92 -12.45 10.54 -37.53
C GLY A 92 -12.99 11.46 -36.43
N GLY A 93 -12.42 11.44 -35.23
CA GLY A 93 -12.92 12.16 -34.05
C GLY A 93 -14.20 11.51 -33.51
N VAL A 94 -14.16 11.05 -32.26
CA VAL A 94 -15.37 10.63 -31.54
C VAL A 94 -15.91 11.81 -30.76
#